data_AF-A0A820KTJ7-F1
#
_entry.id   AF-A0A820KTJ7-F1
#
_cell.length_a   1.000
_cell.length_b   1.000
_cell.length_c   1.000
_cell.angle_alpha   90.00
_cell.angle_beta   90.00
_cell.angle_gamma   90.00
#
_symmetry.space_group_name_H-M   'P 1'
#
loop_
_entity.id
_entity.type
_entity.pdbx_description
1 polymer ?
#
loop_
_entity_poly.entity_id
_entity_poly.type
_entity_poly.pdbx_seq_one_letter_code
_entity_poly.pdbx_strand_id
1 'polypeptide(L)'
;GQIADAISTTFVGFESDRTRTGLFNYGRRKTWHLIGVLCVFTSFPFCFNLCVKCEHSDLWAQFIYYTMFIIIFQFGWSCSQITHLAMINELTHKDDERVALNSYRYAWTVISNIFVYAIASILLGFHSTTDETDITSADAYIFRTLTFIVIIVGAICMLMFHIGLHESTQPAEDTEQRLQLSLTSNGRLKRMTWKRFLREKEFYQCAFIWMCARVIL
;
A
#
# COMPACT_ATOMS: atom_id res chain seq x y z
N GLY A 1 -7.20 5.09 -11.92
CA GLY A 1 -6.35 5.15 -10.71
C GLY A 1 -7.17 5.37 -9.45
N GLN A 2 -7.45 6.62 -9.08
CA GLN A 2 -8.06 6.98 -7.78
C GLN A 2 -9.39 6.28 -7.48
N ILE A 3 -10.28 6.16 -8.47
CA ILE A 3 -11.56 5.45 -8.32
C ILE A 3 -11.32 3.96 -7.95
N ALA A 4 -10.35 3.31 -8.59
CA ALA A 4 -10.02 1.92 -8.32
C ALA A 4 -9.44 1.74 -6.91
N ASP A 5 -8.65 2.70 -6.42
CA ASP A 5 -8.11 2.68 -5.04
C ASP A 5 -9.22 2.85 -4.00
N ALA A 6 -10.17 3.76 -4.23
CA ALA A 6 -11.31 3.94 -3.32
C ALA A 6 -12.17 2.67 -3.19
N ILE A 7 -12.45 2.02 -4.32
CA ILE A 7 -13.20 0.75 -4.35
C ILE A 7 -12.39 -0.36 -3.69
N SER A 8 -11.11 -0.50 -4.05
CA SER A 8 -10.22 -1.54 -3.53
C SER A 8 -10.01 -1.42 -2.04
N THR A 9 -9.84 -0.19 -1.52
CA THR A 9 -9.68 0.08 -0.09
C THR A 9 -10.89 -0.39 0.71
N THR A 10 -12.09 -0.08 0.21
CA THR A 10 -13.33 -0.48 0.87
C THR A 10 -13.51 -2.01 0.83
N PHE A 11 -13.26 -2.61 -0.32
CA PHE A 11 -13.37 -4.05 -0.53
C PHE A 11 -12.39 -4.83 0.34
N VAL A 12 -11.09 -4.48 0.30
CA VAL A 12 -10.05 -5.18 1.06
C VAL A 12 -10.24 -4.97 2.56
N GLY A 13 -10.63 -3.78 3.00
CA GLY A 13 -10.97 -3.55 4.41
C GLY A 13 -12.03 -4.53 4.90
N PHE A 14 -13.12 -4.69 4.13
CA PHE A 14 -14.20 -5.61 4.49
C PHE A 14 -13.80 -7.10 4.42
N GLU A 15 -13.15 -7.53 3.34
CA GLU A 15 -12.83 -8.95 3.12
C GLU A 15 -11.64 -9.44 3.96
N SER A 16 -10.63 -8.60 4.19
CA SER A 16 -9.50 -8.96 5.04
C SER A 16 -9.90 -9.15 6.51
N ASP A 17 -10.91 -8.41 6.97
CA ASP A 17 -11.49 -8.56 8.31
C ASP A 17 -12.40 -9.79 8.41
N ARG A 18 -13.11 -10.16 7.33
CA ARG A 18 -14.04 -11.30 7.30
C ARG A 18 -13.35 -12.65 7.16
N THR A 19 -12.20 -12.69 6.49
CA THR A 19 -11.41 -13.91 6.31
C THR A 19 -11.12 -14.52 7.69
N ARG A 20 -11.38 -15.81 7.90
CA ARG A 20 -11.18 -16.48 9.21
C ARG A 20 -9.95 -17.37 9.25
N THR A 21 -9.56 -17.91 8.11
CA THR A 21 -8.42 -18.82 7.96
C THR A 21 -7.45 -18.23 6.94
N GLY A 22 -6.20 -18.03 7.34
CA GLY A 22 -5.12 -17.71 6.42
C GLY A 22 -4.88 -18.85 5.44
N LEU A 23 -4.33 -18.54 4.25
CA LEU A 23 -3.97 -19.57 3.29
C LEU A 23 -2.79 -20.37 3.85
N PHE A 24 -2.87 -21.71 3.84
CA PHE A 24 -1.78 -22.59 4.31
C PHE A 24 -1.23 -22.31 5.72
N ASN A 25 -2.06 -21.91 6.69
CA ASN A 25 -1.64 -21.52 8.06
C ASN A 25 -0.67 -20.32 8.12
N TYR A 26 -0.56 -19.53 7.05
CA TYR A 26 0.38 -18.41 6.95
C TYR A 26 -0.03 -17.17 7.78
N GLY A 27 -1.17 -17.24 8.48
CA GLY A 27 -1.79 -16.11 9.16
C GLY A 27 -2.67 -15.29 8.23
N ARG A 28 -3.78 -14.75 8.76
CA ARG A 28 -4.81 -14.10 7.96
C ARG A 28 -4.28 -12.80 7.35
N ARG A 29 -3.68 -11.95 8.20
CA ARG A 29 -3.26 -10.60 7.77
C ARG A 29 -2.07 -10.69 6.83
N LYS A 30 -1.13 -11.60 7.10
CA LYS A 30 -0.02 -11.89 6.19
C LYS A 30 -0.45 -12.44 4.84
N THR A 31 -1.47 -13.29 4.78
CA THR A 31 -1.98 -13.82 3.50
C THR A 31 -2.44 -12.67 2.60
N TRP A 32 -3.28 -11.77 3.12
CA TRP A 32 -3.75 -10.62 2.35
C TRP A 32 -2.61 -9.64 2.02
N HIS A 33 -1.67 -9.44 2.94
CA HIS A 33 -0.47 -8.64 2.68
C HIS A 33 0.36 -9.22 1.52
N LEU A 34 0.56 -10.54 1.49
CA LEU A 34 1.27 -11.24 0.43
C LEU A 34 0.57 -11.12 -0.92
N ILE A 35 -0.76 -11.31 -0.96
CA ILE A 35 -1.57 -11.11 -2.18
C ILE A 35 -1.37 -9.69 -2.70
N GLY A 36 -1.48 -8.69 -1.83
CA GLY A 36 -1.33 -7.29 -2.21
C GLY A 36 0.04 -7.00 -2.85
N VAL A 37 1.11 -7.49 -2.23
CA VAL A 37 2.46 -7.24 -2.75
C VAL A 37 2.79 -8.07 -3.99
N LEU A 38 2.25 -9.27 -4.15
CA LEU A 38 2.37 -10.00 -5.42
C LEU A 38 1.66 -9.23 -6.56
N CYS A 39 0.49 -8.65 -6.30
CA CYS A 39 -0.19 -7.79 -7.27
C CYS A 39 0.65 -6.55 -7.61
N VAL A 40 1.26 -5.88 -6.63
CA VAL A 40 2.15 -4.74 -6.87
C VAL A 40 3.39 -5.17 -7.66
N PHE A 41 4.08 -6.22 -7.23
CA PHE A 41 5.29 -6.72 -7.87
C PHE A 41 5.08 -7.08 -9.33
N THR A 42 3.94 -7.70 -9.64
CA THR A 42 3.60 -8.11 -11.01
C THR A 42 3.13 -6.94 -11.87
N SER A 43 2.40 -5.97 -11.33
CA SER A 43 1.83 -4.85 -12.10
C SER A 43 2.78 -3.65 -12.26
N PHE A 44 3.60 -3.35 -11.25
CA PHE A 44 4.47 -2.17 -11.22
C PHE A 44 5.44 -2.06 -12.42
N PRO A 45 6.12 -3.14 -12.87
CA PRO A 45 6.92 -3.07 -14.09
C PRO A 45 6.12 -2.61 -15.31
N PHE A 46 4.89 -3.07 -15.46
CA PHE A 46 4.07 -2.77 -16.64
C PHE A 46 3.46 -1.37 -16.60
N CYS A 47 3.42 -0.72 -15.42
CA CYS A 47 3.04 0.69 -15.30
C CYS A 47 4.13 1.63 -15.83
N PHE A 48 5.41 1.29 -15.64
CA PHE A 48 6.54 2.19 -15.95
C PHE A 48 7.37 1.78 -17.17
N ASN A 49 7.20 0.56 -17.69
CA ASN A 49 7.81 0.16 -18.95
C ASN A 49 6.93 0.54 -20.13
N LEU A 50 7.56 0.96 -21.24
CA LEU A 50 6.89 1.06 -22.53
C LEU A 50 6.22 -0.29 -22.84
N CYS A 51 4.99 -0.21 -23.34
CA CYS A 51 4.16 -1.37 -23.66
C CYS A 51 4.94 -2.31 -24.59
N VAL A 52 5.18 -3.53 -24.10
CA VAL A 52 6.02 -4.53 -24.76
C VAL A 52 5.38 -4.88 -26.11
N LYS A 53 6.03 -4.48 -27.21
CA LYS A 53 5.60 -4.69 -28.61
C LYS A 53 4.36 -3.88 -29.06
N CYS A 54 4.07 -2.74 -28.44
CA CYS A 54 2.90 -1.91 -28.79
C CYS A 54 3.23 -0.61 -29.54
N GLU A 55 4.46 -0.45 -30.04
CA GLU A 55 4.95 0.81 -30.65
C GLU A 55 4.12 1.28 -31.85
N HIS A 56 3.36 0.39 -32.49
CA HIS A 56 2.45 0.69 -33.60
C HIS A 56 0.98 0.36 -33.31
N SER A 57 0.63 0.03 -32.05
CA SER A 57 -0.74 -0.29 -31.66
C SER A 57 -1.58 0.97 -31.48
N ASP A 58 -2.88 0.84 -31.75
CA ASP A 58 -3.85 1.91 -31.58
C ASP A 58 -3.86 2.48 -30.15
N LEU A 59 -4.11 3.79 -30.03
CA LEU A 59 -4.08 4.51 -28.76
C LEU A 59 -5.05 3.90 -27.73
N TRP A 60 -6.21 3.44 -28.19
CA TRP A 60 -7.21 2.80 -27.34
C TRP A 60 -6.73 1.46 -26.77
N ALA A 61 -5.96 0.69 -27.54
CA ALA A 61 -5.39 -0.56 -27.06
C ALA A 61 -4.34 -0.31 -25.96
N GLN A 62 -3.48 0.71 -26.14
CA GLN A 62 -2.51 1.12 -25.12
C GLN A 62 -3.21 1.64 -23.85
N PHE A 63 -4.26 2.46 -24.02
CA PHE A 63 -5.05 2.98 -22.90
C PHE A 63 -5.68 1.86 -22.07
N ILE A 64 -6.32 0.88 -22.72
CA ILE A 64 -6.92 -0.27 -22.02
C ILE A 64 -5.85 -1.09 -21.30
N TYR A 65 -4.72 -1.36 -21.96
CA TYR A 65 -3.59 -2.08 -21.40
C TYR A 65 -3.11 -1.44 -20.10
N TYR A 66 -2.73 -0.16 -20.13
CA TYR A 66 -2.24 0.55 -18.94
C TYR A 66 -3.31 0.67 -17.86
N THR A 67 -4.57 0.89 -18.25
CA THR A 67 -5.67 0.98 -17.29
C THR A 67 -5.84 -0.31 -16.49
N MET A 68 -5.74 -1.48 -17.11
CA MET A 68 -5.85 -2.76 -16.41
C MET A 68 -4.74 -2.96 -15.38
N PHE A 69 -3.48 -2.68 -15.76
CA PHE A 69 -2.36 -2.77 -14.81
C PHE A 69 -2.46 -1.77 -13.67
N ILE A 70 -2.90 -0.53 -13.95
CA ILE A 70 -3.13 0.47 -12.90
C ILE A 70 -4.22 0.00 -11.94
N ILE A 71 -5.30 -0.64 -12.40
CA ILE A 71 -6.34 -1.17 -11.50
C ILE A 71 -5.77 -2.25 -10.57
N ILE A 72 -4.99 -3.19 -11.13
CA ILE A 72 -4.33 -4.27 -10.34
C ILE A 72 -3.33 -3.67 -9.35
N PHE A 73 -2.56 -2.68 -9.78
CA PHE A 73 -1.61 -1.97 -8.93
C PHE A 73 -2.31 -1.28 -7.76
N GLN A 74 -3.41 -0.54 -8.02
CA GLN A 74 -4.17 0.12 -6.96
C GLN A 74 -4.76 -0.89 -5.99
N PHE A 75 -5.30 -2.01 -6.48
CA PHE A 75 -5.78 -3.09 -5.61
C PHE A 75 -4.65 -3.63 -4.71
N GLY A 76 -3.50 -3.94 -5.30
CA GLY A 76 -2.34 -4.45 -4.56
C GLY A 76 -1.81 -3.45 -3.52
N TRP A 77 -1.79 -2.18 -3.90
CA TRP A 77 -1.41 -1.06 -3.03
C TRP A 77 -2.35 -0.93 -1.83
N SER A 78 -3.67 -0.81 -2.05
CA SER A 78 -4.64 -0.72 -0.96
C SER A 78 -4.55 -1.95 -0.05
N CYS A 79 -4.39 -3.14 -0.66
CA CYS A 79 -4.34 -4.39 0.08
C CYS A 79 -3.14 -4.50 1.02
N SER A 80 -1.93 -4.22 0.51
CA SER A 80 -0.72 -4.23 1.33
C SER A 80 -0.77 -3.15 2.42
N GLN A 81 -1.24 -1.95 2.09
CA GLN A 81 -1.32 -0.85 3.05
C GLN A 81 -2.28 -1.12 4.23
N ILE A 82 -3.51 -1.56 3.94
CA ILE A 82 -4.54 -1.77 4.96
C ILE A 82 -4.15 -2.92 5.88
N THR A 83 -3.67 -4.02 5.31
CA THR A 83 -3.26 -5.20 6.09
C THR A 83 -2.05 -4.92 6.96
N HIS A 84 -1.07 -4.16 6.45
CA HIS A 84 0.07 -3.73 7.24
C HIS A 84 -0.33 -2.84 8.42
N LEU A 85 -1.23 -1.88 8.19
CA LEU A 85 -1.72 -1.02 9.26
C LEU A 85 -2.50 -1.81 10.32
N ALA A 86 -3.31 -2.79 9.90
CA ALA A 86 -3.99 -3.69 10.82
C ALA A 86 -3.00 -4.51 11.66
N MET A 87 -1.94 -5.08 11.04
CA MET A 87 -0.91 -5.85 11.75
C MET A 87 -0.20 -5.04 12.83
N ILE A 88 0.13 -3.76 12.57
CA ILE A 88 0.76 -2.89 13.59
C ILE A 88 -0.13 -2.75 14.83
N ASN A 89 -1.43 -2.54 14.64
CA ASN A 89 -2.37 -2.38 15.74
C ASN A 89 -2.60 -3.69 16.52
N GLU A 90 -2.43 -4.84 15.86
CA GLU A 90 -2.51 -6.17 16.46
C GLU A 90 -1.21 -6.56 17.19
N LEU A 91 -0.06 -6.01 16.82
CA LEU A 91 1.26 -6.37 17.38
C LEU A 91 1.49 -5.85 18.82
N THR A 92 0.88 -4.72 19.19
CA THR A 92 1.00 -4.15 20.54
C THR A 92 -0.36 -3.69 21.08
N HIS A 93 -0.50 -3.79 22.40
CA HIS A 93 -1.70 -3.38 23.13
C HIS A 93 -1.60 -2.01 23.78
N LYS A 94 -0.39 -1.40 23.84
CA LYS A 94 -0.21 -0.07 24.43
C LYS A 94 -0.28 1.00 23.35
N ASP A 95 -1.08 2.03 23.57
CA ASP A 95 -1.29 3.09 22.59
C ASP A 95 0.01 3.87 22.30
N ASP A 96 0.86 4.10 23.30
CA ASP A 96 2.17 4.75 23.12
C ASP A 96 3.09 3.95 22.19
N GLU A 97 3.10 2.62 22.31
CA GLU A 97 3.88 1.74 21.45
C GLU A 97 3.32 1.71 20.01
N ARG A 98 1.98 1.75 19.84
CA ARG A 98 1.34 1.87 18.51
C ARG A 98 1.71 3.17 17.81
N VAL A 99 1.71 4.29 18.54
CA VAL A 99 2.11 5.59 18.02
C VAL A 99 3.58 5.57 17.60
N ALA A 100 4.46 4.96 18.41
CA ALA A 100 5.87 4.79 18.07
C ALA A 100 6.06 3.94 16.81
N LEU A 101 5.40 2.78 16.70
CA LEU A 101 5.47 1.91 15.52
C LEU A 101 4.97 2.62 14.24
N ASN A 102 3.87 3.36 14.34
CA ASN A 102 3.38 4.15 13.22
C ASN A 102 4.38 5.26 12.83
N SER A 103 5.03 5.89 13.81
CA SER A 103 6.06 6.90 13.56
C SER A 103 7.26 6.30 12.83
N TYR A 104 7.73 5.12 13.22
CA TYR A 104 8.79 4.40 12.50
C TYR A 104 8.38 4.06 11.06
N ARG A 105 7.13 3.61 10.84
CA ARG A 105 6.62 3.35 9.49
C ARG A 105 6.69 4.58 8.59
N TYR A 106 6.26 5.74 9.10
CA TYR A 106 6.33 6.99 8.35
C TYR A 106 7.78 7.42 8.10
N ALA A 107 8.67 7.30 9.08
CA ALA A 107 10.09 7.58 8.91
C ALA A 107 10.71 6.72 7.80
N TRP A 108 10.45 5.42 7.79
CA TRP A 108 10.90 4.51 6.72
C TRP A 108 10.33 4.87 5.35
N THR A 109 9.09 5.35 5.30
CA THR A 109 8.49 5.84 4.05
C THR A 109 9.23 7.06 3.52
N VAL A 110 9.61 8.00 4.38
CA VAL A 110 10.40 9.19 3.99
C VAL A 110 11.80 8.77 3.50
N ILE A 111 12.48 7.90 4.25
CA ILE A 111 13.81 7.37 3.87
C ILE A 111 13.74 6.67 2.51
N SER A 112 12.71 5.85 2.27
CA SER A 112 12.51 5.16 0.99
C SER A 112 12.29 6.15 -0.16
N ASN A 113 11.47 7.19 0.03
CA ASN A 113 11.26 8.22 -0.99
C ASN A 113 12.57 8.97 -1.32
N ILE A 114 13.34 9.36 -0.30
CA ILE A 114 14.65 10.00 -0.49
C ILE A 114 15.60 9.09 -1.25
N PHE A 115 15.64 7.80 -0.90
CA PHE A 115 16.48 6.80 -1.58
C PHE A 115 16.12 6.64 -3.06
N VAL A 116 14.83 6.50 -3.39
CA VAL A 116 14.35 6.40 -4.79
C VAL A 116 14.70 7.67 -5.56
N TYR A 117 14.48 8.84 -4.97
CA TYR A 117 14.81 10.12 -5.58
C TYR A 117 16.32 10.29 -5.81
N ALA A 118 17.15 9.89 -4.84
CA ALA A 118 18.60 9.92 -4.97
C ALA A 118 19.08 9.03 -6.12
N ILE A 119 18.58 7.79 -6.22
CA ILE A 119 18.92 6.88 -7.33
C ILE A 119 18.47 7.47 -8.67
N ALA A 120 17.24 7.98 -8.75
CA ALA A 120 16.73 8.60 -9.97
C ALA A 120 17.62 9.77 -10.40
N SER A 121 18.00 10.64 -9.45
CA SER A 121 18.87 11.79 -9.68
C SER A 121 20.27 11.36 -10.16
N ILE A 122 20.83 10.31 -9.56
CA ILE A 122 22.13 9.75 -9.98
C ILE A 122 22.04 9.19 -11.40
N LEU A 123 21.01 8.38 -11.69
CA LEU A 123 20.83 7.77 -13.01
C LEU A 123 20.64 8.82 -14.11
N LEU A 124 19.85 9.88 -13.84
CA LEU A 124 19.63 10.97 -14.78
C LEU A 124 20.89 11.85 -14.92
N GLY A 125 21.56 12.19 -13.80
CA GLY A 125 22.75 13.04 -13.78
C GLY A 125 23.96 12.46 -14.52
N PHE A 126 24.10 11.12 -14.55
CA PHE A 126 25.12 10.48 -15.39
C PHE A 126 24.83 10.59 -16.89
N HIS A 127 23.57 10.79 -17.31
CA HIS A 127 23.19 10.86 -18.73
C HIS A 127 23.20 12.28 -19.30
N SER A 128 22.98 13.31 -18.47
CA SER A 128 23.00 14.74 -18.85
C SER A 128 24.41 15.30 -19.20
N THR A 129 25.40 14.45 -19.47
CA THR A 129 26.74 14.88 -19.90
C THR A 129 26.80 15.25 -21.39
N THR A 130 25.76 14.93 -22.14
CA THR A 130 25.45 15.48 -23.48
C THR A 130 24.44 16.61 -23.30
N ASP A 131 24.67 17.77 -23.92
CA ASP A 131 24.00 19.09 -23.77
C ASP A 131 22.44 19.15 -23.94
N GLU A 132 21.74 18.02 -23.92
CA GLU A 132 20.27 17.98 -23.97
C GLU A 132 19.68 17.85 -22.55
N THR A 133 19.06 18.93 -22.09
CA THR A 133 18.42 19.02 -20.76
C THR A 133 17.01 18.42 -20.71
N ASP A 134 16.49 17.93 -21.85
CA ASP A 134 15.11 17.49 -21.98
C ASP A 134 14.99 15.96 -21.88
N ILE A 135 14.16 15.50 -20.94
CA ILE A 135 13.84 14.08 -20.75
C ILE A 135 13.12 13.58 -22.00
N THR A 136 13.78 12.74 -22.79
CA THR A 136 13.27 12.25 -24.07
C THR A 136 12.82 10.79 -23.94
N SER A 137 12.03 10.26 -24.88
CA SER A 137 11.67 8.84 -24.93
C SER A 137 12.89 7.89 -24.96
N ALA A 138 14.08 8.40 -25.31
CA ALA A 138 15.35 7.71 -25.19
C ALA A 138 15.70 7.36 -23.73
N ASP A 139 15.29 8.17 -22.74
CA ASP A 139 15.54 7.96 -21.31
C ASP A 139 14.64 6.88 -20.69
N ALA A 140 13.73 6.28 -21.46
CA ALA A 140 12.84 5.23 -20.98
C ALA A 140 13.60 4.06 -20.32
N TYR A 141 14.83 3.77 -20.76
CA TYR A 141 15.64 2.73 -20.14
C TYR A 141 16.09 3.10 -18.71
N ILE A 142 16.25 4.40 -18.40
CA ILE A 142 16.59 4.90 -17.07
C ILE A 142 15.44 4.60 -16.10
N PHE A 143 14.22 4.97 -16.47
CA PHE A 143 13.01 4.69 -15.69
C PHE A 143 12.78 3.19 -15.52
N ARG A 144 13.03 2.38 -16.55
CA ARG A 144 13.02 0.92 -16.46
C ARG A 144 14.05 0.39 -15.46
N THR A 145 15.27 0.90 -15.51
CA THR A 145 16.36 0.50 -14.60
C THR A 145 16.01 0.85 -13.16
N LEU A 146 15.52 2.07 -12.92
CA LEU A 146 15.02 2.51 -11.62
C LEU A 146 13.90 1.59 -11.12
N THR A 147 12.94 1.25 -11.98
CA THR A 147 11.83 0.35 -11.66
C THR A 147 12.33 -1.02 -11.19
N PHE A 148 13.29 -1.62 -11.90
CA PHE A 148 13.86 -2.91 -11.48
C PHE A 148 14.63 -2.82 -10.16
N ILE A 149 15.40 -1.77 -9.92
CA ILE A 149 16.10 -1.56 -8.65
C ILE A 149 15.09 -1.49 -7.49
N VAL A 150 14.04 -0.68 -7.64
CA VAL A 150 12.98 -0.53 -6.62
C VAL A 150 12.29 -1.86 -6.35
N ILE A 151 11.98 -2.63 -7.38
CA ILE A 151 11.35 -3.94 -7.26
C ILE A 151 12.25 -4.93 -6.51
N ILE A 152 13.55 -4.99 -6.84
CA ILE A 152 14.48 -5.91 -6.19
C ILE A 152 14.64 -5.57 -4.71
N VAL A 153 14.90 -4.28 -4.40
CA VAL A 153 15.03 -3.82 -3.02
C VAL A 153 13.73 -4.07 -2.24
N GLY A 154 12.58 -3.74 -2.84
CA GLY A 154 11.27 -4.00 -2.25
C GLY A 154 11.00 -5.49 -1.99
N ALA A 155 11.39 -6.37 -2.92
CA ALA A 155 11.26 -7.81 -2.75
C ALA A 155 12.11 -8.34 -1.60
N ILE A 156 13.35 -7.85 -1.44
CA ILE A 156 14.22 -8.21 -0.31
C ILE A 156 13.59 -7.77 1.00
N CYS A 157 13.16 -6.51 1.12
CA CYS A 157 12.50 -6.00 2.32
C CYS A 157 11.22 -6.78 2.63
N MET A 158 10.45 -7.17 1.61
CA MET A 158 9.25 -7.96 1.77
C MET A 158 9.54 -9.37 2.29
N LEU A 159 10.56 -10.03 1.75
CA LEU A 159 11.01 -11.33 2.23
C LEU A 159 11.44 -11.25 3.70
N MET A 160 12.23 -10.23 4.05
CA MET A 160 12.62 -9.97 5.43
C MET A 160 11.41 -9.77 6.35
N PHE A 161 10.41 -8.99 5.92
CA PHE A 161 9.18 -8.77 6.69
C PHE A 161 8.44 -10.08 6.96
N HIS A 162 8.25 -10.90 5.93
CA HIS A 162 7.47 -12.14 6.05
C HIS A 162 8.18 -13.24 6.83
N ILE A 163 9.52 -13.30 6.76
CA ILE A 163 10.36 -14.23 7.54
C ILE A 163 10.46 -13.76 9.00
N GLY A 164 10.68 -12.46 9.21
CA GLY A 164 10.98 -11.89 10.54
C GLY A 164 9.74 -11.70 11.41
N LEU A 165 8.60 -11.33 10.82
CA LEU A 165 7.35 -11.26 11.55
C LEU A 165 6.82 -12.68 11.71
N HIS A 166 6.49 -13.16 12.91
CA HIS A 166 5.72 -14.39 13.09
C HIS A 166 4.33 -14.00 13.57
N GLU A 167 3.29 -14.31 12.80
CA GLU A 167 1.91 -14.04 13.23
C GLU A 167 1.57 -15.09 14.29
N SER A 168 1.39 -14.65 15.54
CA SER A 168 0.90 -15.54 16.60
C SER A 168 -0.47 -16.07 16.18
N THR A 169 -0.68 -17.38 16.25
CA THR A 169 -1.94 -18.08 15.96
C THR A 169 -3.05 -17.75 16.95
N GLN A 170 -3.04 -16.55 17.55
CA GLN A 170 -4.16 -16.11 18.37
C GLN A 170 -5.37 -15.93 17.44
N PRO A 171 -6.50 -16.59 17.74
CA PRO A 171 -7.71 -16.40 16.97
C PRO A 171 -8.04 -14.91 16.94
N ALA A 172 -8.36 -14.37 15.76
CA ALA A 172 -8.79 -12.98 15.61
C ALA A 172 -9.93 -12.60 16.58
N GLU A 173 -10.70 -13.59 17.04
CA GLU A 173 -11.74 -13.45 18.07
C GLU A 173 -11.16 -13.03 19.44
N ASP A 174 -10.00 -13.52 19.85
CA ASP A 174 -9.37 -13.16 21.13
C ASP A 174 -8.81 -11.74 21.11
N THR A 175 -8.19 -11.33 19.99
CA THR A 175 -7.69 -9.96 19.82
C THR A 175 -8.85 -8.97 19.71
N GLU A 176 -9.90 -9.30 18.95
CA GLU A 176 -11.10 -8.47 18.83
C GLU A 176 -11.86 -8.38 20.17
N GLN A 177 -12.01 -9.49 20.90
CA GLN A 177 -12.60 -9.49 22.24
C GLN A 177 -11.77 -8.69 23.25
N ARG A 178 -10.44 -8.76 23.20
CA ARG A 178 -9.56 -7.97 24.09
C ARG A 178 -9.59 -6.49 23.77
N LEU A 179 -9.60 -6.11 22.49
CA LEU A 179 -9.79 -4.72 22.06
C LEU A 179 -11.17 -4.21 22.50
N GLN A 180 -12.20 -5.04 22.36
CA GLN A 180 -13.54 -4.72 22.86
C GLN A 180 -13.53 -4.56 24.38
N LEU A 181 -12.83 -5.43 25.11
CA LEU A 181 -12.69 -5.35 26.57
C LEU A 181 -12.01 -4.05 27.02
N SER A 182 -10.90 -3.67 26.38
CA SER A 182 -10.19 -2.41 26.67
C SER A 182 -11.06 -1.18 26.36
N LEU A 183 -11.86 -1.23 25.30
CA LEU A 183 -12.83 -0.18 24.95
C LEU A 183 -13.97 -0.09 25.98
N THR A 184 -14.48 -1.23 26.49
CA THR A 184 -15.49 -1.22 27.56
C THR A 184 -14.96 -0.70 28.89
N SER A 185 -13.68 -0.94 29.20
CA SER A 185 -13.04 -0.45 30.43
C SER A 185 -12.98 1.08 30.50
N ASN A 186 -12.89 1.77 29.35
CA ASN A 186 -12.81 3.24 29.26
C ASN A 186 -14.17 3.94 29.06
N GLY A 187 -15.28 3.23 29.20
CA GLY A 187 -16.63 3.78 29.01
C GLY A 187 -17.25 3.34 27.68
N ARG A 188 -18.53 2.95 27.76
CA ARG A 188 -19.33 2.30 26.70
C ARG A 188 -19.21 2.96 25.32
N LEU A 189 -18.27 2.51 24.48
CA LEU A 189 -18.44 2.59 23.03
C LEU A 189 -19.14 1.32 22.53
N LYS A 190 -20.39 1.48 22.10
CA LYS A 190 -21.17 0.42 21.44
C LYS A 190 -20.55 0.16 20.07
N ARG A 191 -20.24 -1.11 19.74
CA ARG A 191 -19.79 -1.52 18.40
C ARG A 191 -20.72 -0.93 17.34
N MET A 192 -20.21 0.02 16.57
CA MET A 192 -21.01 0.72 15.57
C MET A 192 -21.11 -0.13 14.31
N THR A 193 -22.34 -0.34 13.83
CA THR A 193 -22.57 -0.97 12.54
C THR A 193 -22.09 -0.04 11.42
N TRP A 194 -21.53 -0.60 10.35
CA TRP A 194 -20.97 0.18 9.22
C TRP A 194 -21.97 1.21 8.65
N LYS A 195 -23.25 0.85 8.53
CA LYS A 195 -24.33 1.76 8.10
C LYS A 195 -24.54 2.96 9.03
N ARG A 196 -24.31 2.77 10.33
CA ARG A 196 -24.43 3.81 11.35
C ARG A 196 -23.18 4.68 11.39
N PHE A 197 -22.01 4.08 11.21
CA PHE A 197 -20.74 4.79 11.06
C PHE A 197 -20.78 5.80 9.91
N LEU A 198 -21.26 5.39 8.73
CA LEU A 198 -21.43 6.31 7.60
C LEU A 198 -22.46 7.42 7.83
N ARG A 199 -23.27 7.37 8.90
CA ARG A 199 -24.23 8.42 9.23
C ARG A 199 -23.68 9.41 10.25
N GLU A 200 -22.51 9.14 10.85
CA GLU A 200 -21.93 10.04 11.86
C GLU A 200 -21.34 11.30 11.22
N LYS A 201 -21.65 12.45 11.81
CA LYS A 201 -21.18 13.76 11.31
C LYS A 201 -19.67 13.94 11.44
N GLU A 202 -19.09 13.40 12.49
CA GLU A 202 -17.65 13.49 12.80
C GLU A 202 -16.81 12.81 11.72
N PHE A 203 -17.30 11.72 11.14
CA PHE A 203 -16.64 11.04 10.02
C PHE A 203 -16.47 11.99 8.81
N TYR A 204 -17.54 12.70 8.44
CA TYR A 204 -17.49 13.65 7.34
C TYR A 204 -16.63 14.88 7.64
N GLN A 205 -16.59 15.34 8.89
CA GLN A 205 -15.70 16.43 9.30
C GLN A 205 -14.22 16.04 9.18
N CYS A 206 -13.84 14.87 9.69
CA CYS A 206 -12.48 14.35 9.55
C CYS A 206 -12.12 14.11 8.08
N ALA A 207 -13.04 13.56 7.29
CA ALA A 207 -12.84 13.37 5.86
C ALA A 207 -12.61 14.71 5.14
N PHE A 208 -13.41 15.73 5.45
CA PHE A 208 -13.25 17.06 4.87
C PHE A 208 -11.91 17.70 5.24
N ILE A 209 -11.53 17.69 6.53
CA ILE A 209 -10.24 18.22 6.99
C ILE A 209 -9.09 17.50 6.30
N TRP A 210 -9.16 16.18 6.19
CA TRP A 210 -8.14 15.38 5.52
C TRP A 210 -8.06 15.68 4.02
N MET A 211 -9.19 15.84 3.33
CA MET A 211 -9.22 16.22 1.91
C MET A 211 -8.61 17.61 1.70
N CYS A 212 -8.95 18.60 2.53
CA CYS A 212 -8.37 19.94 2.46
C CYS A 212 -6.85 19.91 2.69
N ALA A 213 -6.40 19.19 3.72
CA ALA A 213 -4.97 19.03 4.00
C ALA A 213 -4.22 18.39 2.83
N ARG A 214 -4.82 17.38 2.19
CA ARG A 214 -4.22 16.65 1.05
C ARG A 214 -4.26 17.42 -0.27
N VAL A 215 -5.14 18.41 -0.42
CA VAL A 215 -5.20 19.28 -1.62
C VAL A 215 -4.18 20.42 -1.53
N ILE A 216 -3.87 20.88 -0.31
CA ILE A 216 -2.96 21.99 -0.06
C ILE A 216 -1.49 21.54 -0.03
N LEU A 217 -1.21 20.30 0.38
CA LEU A 217 0.11 19.66 0.41
C LEU A 217 0.38 18.86 -0.87
#